data_AF-A0A2T1DY99-F1
#
_entry.id   AF-A0A2T1DY99-F1
#
_cell.length_a   1.000
_cell.length_b   1.000
_cell.length_c   1.000
_cell.angle_alpha   90.00
_cell.angle_beta   90.00
_cell.angle_gamma   90.00
#
_symmetry.space_group_name_H-M   'P 1'
#
loop_
_entity.id
_entity.type
_entity.pdbx_description
1 polymer ?
#
loop_
_entity_poly.entity_id
_entity_poly.type
_entity_poly.pdbx_seq_one_letter_code
_entity_poly.pdbx_strand_id
1 'polypeptide(L)'
;MPDVLIVVDSLASATTAQMVSALQNAILGEQESEAQTVSVDVMTASELVADNSIVGDRLLCPLTLDLPETLPLTAQAVYTTCRHTDALRQQLQHWDYATGVGNFWLPIVLTVKGPLYAEVIGMKADRVFTTSSPEPCYEQPIHLSDVQRQPLYALGQRLLRSLKAPPAVYLMQFGWQDDALCFDRLFPFPAAPAVASLNVQAPDLFACHWSCLTGKSLFDFAIGCLS
;
A
#
# COMPACT_ATOMS: atom_id res chain seq x y z
N MET A 1 3.97 -9.08 -21.42
CA MET A 1 4.06 -8.11 -20.29
C MET A 1 5.51 -7.64 -20.14
N PRO A 2 5.77 -6.40 -19.70
CA PRO A 2 7.13 -5.94 -19.41
C PRO A 2 7.69 -6.66 -18.18
N ASP A 3 9.02 -6.76 -18.11
CA ASP A 3 9.70 -7.21 -16.90
C ASP A 3 9.42 -6.27 -15.74
N VAL A 4 9.32 -6.81 -14.53
CA VAL A 4 8.96 -6.05 -13.33
C VAL A 4 10.18 -5.91 -12.43
N LEU A 5 10.36 -4.72 -11.86
CA LEU A 5 11.34 -4.44 -10.83
C LEU A 5 10.64 -3.99 -9.55
N ILE A 6 10.69 -4.84 -8.52
CA ILE A 6 10.18 -4.54 -7.18
C ILE A 6 11.28 -3.81 -6.41
N VAL A 7 10.97 -2.62 -5.89
CA VAL A 7 11.93 -1.81 -5.13
C VAL A 7 11.53 -1.79 -3.65
N VAL A 8 12.43 -2.20 -2.78
CA VAL A 8 12.22 -2.22 -1.31
C VAL A 8 13.25 -1.33 -0.61
N ASP A 9 13.04 -1.05 0.68
CA ASP A 9 14.05 -0.35 1.48
C ASP A 9 15.18 -1.32 1.89
N SER A 10 14.82 -2.47 2.45
CA SER A 10 15.75 -3.49 2.93
C SER A 10 15.21 -4.89 2.75
N LEU A 11 16.06 -5.84 2.37
CA LEU A 11 15.71 -7.26 2.25
C LEU A 11 15.88 -8.04 3.57
N ALA A 12 16.25 -7.37 4.66
CA ALA A 12 16.59 -8.03 5.93
C ALA A 12 15.39 -8.38 6.82
N SER A 13 14.21 -7.77 6.59
CA SER A 13 13.01 -8.01 7.39
C SER A 13 12.15 -9.14 6.82
N ALA A 14 11.60 -9.98 7.70
CA ALA A 14 10.69 -11.06 7.30
C ALA A 14 9.37 -10.50 6.74
N THR A 15 8.86 -9.41 7.30
CA THR A 15 7.72 -8.68 6.74
C THR A 15 7.99 -8.19 5.32
N THR A 16 9.19 -7.66 5.03
CA THR A 16 9.52 -7.24 3.66
C THR A 16 9.59 -8.43 2.71
N ALA A 17 10.18 -9.55 3.15
CA ALA A 17 10.18 -10.78 2.36
C ALA A 17 8.75 -11.28 2.06
N GLN A 18 7.83 -11.18 3.02
CA GLN A 18 6.41 -11.52 2.81
C GLN A 18 5.75 -10.58 1.79
N MET A 19 5.97 -9.26 1.89
CA MET A 19 5.44 -8.29 0.92
C MET A 19 5.94 -8.58 -0.50
N VAL A 20 7.25 -8.83 -0.64
CA VAL A 20 7.87 -9.18 -1.93
C VAL A 20 7.28 -10.47 -2.48
N SER A 21 7.21 -11.53 -1.66
CA SER A 21 6.66 -12.82 -2.08
C SER A 21 5.19 -12.72 -2.50
N ALA A 22 4.36 -11.97 -1.76
CA ALA A 22 2.97 -11.74 -2.11
C ALA A 22 2.82 -11.02 -3.46
N LEU A 23 3.62 -9.96 -3.68
CA LEU A 23 3.60 -9.24 -4.96
C LEU A 23 4.14 -10.08 -6.12
N GLN A 24 5.20 -10.86 -5.92
CA GLN A 24 5.68 -11.82 -6.92
C GLN A 24 4.60 -12.84 -7.28
N ASN A 25 3.90 -13.40 -6.29
CA ASN A 25 2.80 -14.33 -6.52
C ASN A 25 1.64 -13.66 -7.28
N ALA A 26 1.32 -12.40 -6.99
CA ALA A 26 0.33 -11.65 -7.75
C ALA A 26 0.74 -11.44 -9.22
N ILE A 27 2.01 -11.11 -9.48
CA ILE A 27 2.52 -10.91 -10.84
C ILE A 27 2.54 -12.23 -11.64
N LEU A 28 3.00 -13.31 -11.01
CA LEU A 28 3.19 -14.62 -11.65
C LEU A 28 1.90 -15.43 -11.73
N GLY A 29 0.98 -15.27 -10.77
CA GLY A 29 -0.29 -16.00 -10.72
C GLY A 29 -1.27 -15.61 -11.84
N GLU A 30 -1.04 -14.50 -12.52
CA GLU A 30 -1.84 -14.06 -13.67
C GLU A 30 -1.40 -14.69 -15.01
N GLN A 31 -0.43 -15.61 -15.00
CA GLN A 31 0.09 -16.30 -16.19
C GLN A 31 -0.78 -17.50 -16.61
N GLU A 32 -2.07 -17.29 -16.92
CA GLU A 32 -2.95 -18.39 -17.36
C GLU A 32 -3.04 -18.55 -18.89
N SER A 33 -2.54 -17.64 -19.74
CA SER A 33 -2.73 -17.79 -21.19
C SER A 33 -1.75 -17.10 -22.16
N GLU A 34 -0.73 -16.36 -21.73
CA GLU A 34 0.23 -15.75 -22.65
C GLU A 34 1.62 -16.37 -22.53
N ALA A 35 2.17 -16.82 -23.66
CA ALA A 35 3.48 -17.49 -23.80
C ALA A 35 4.70 -16.59 -23.49
N GLN A 36 4.52 -15.52 -22.70
CA GLN A 36 5.51 -14.52 -22.40
C GLN A 36 5.85 -14.56 -20.91
N THR A 37 6.93 -15.26 -20.58
CA THR A 37 7.49 -15.32 -19.22
C THR A 37 7.84 -13.91 -18.74
N VAL A 38 7.17 -13.46 -17.69
CA VAL A 38 7.52 -12.19 -17.00
C VAL A 38 8.65 -12.48 -16.02
N SER A 39 9.76 -11.74 -16.11
CA SER A 39 10.78 -11.77 -15.06
C SER A 39 10.46 -10.73 -13.98
N VAL A 40 10.67 -11.11 -12.72
CA VAL A 40 10.46 -10.23 -11.56
C VAL A 40 11.74 -10.17 -10.76
N ASP A 41 12.42 -9.04 -10.81
CA ASP A 41 13.60 -8.78 -10.00
C ASP A 41 13.25 -7.93 -8.78
N VAL A 42 14.07 -8.05 -7.74
CA VAL A 42 13.90 -7.33 -6.49
C VAL A 42 15.21 -6.63 -6.16
N MET A 43 15.13 -5.34 -5.87
CA MET A 43 16.27 -4.52 -5.49
C MET A 43 15.94 -3.60 -4.34
N THR A 44 16.96 -3.23 -3.58
CA THR A 44 16.85 -2.13 -2.62
C THR A 44 16.91 -0.79 -3.33
N ALA A 45 16.31 0.24 -2.74
CA ALA A 45 16.43 1.60 -3.26
C ALA A 45 17.90 2.07 -3.30
N SER A 46 18.73 1.61 -2.35
CA SER A 46 20.17 1.93 -2.31
C SER A 46 20.93 1.36 -3.51
N GLU A 47 20.62 0.12 -3.93
CA GLU A 47 21.22 -0.49 -5.13
C GLU A 47 20.76 0.23 -6.40
N LEU A 48 19.51 0.69 -6.44
CA LEU A 48 18.96 1.42 -7.56
C LEU A 48 19.65 2.78 -7.77
N VAL A 49 19.97 3.50 -6.69
CA VAL A 49 20.76 4.75 -6.77
C VAL A 49 22.12 4.51 -7.43
N ALA A 50 22.75 3.36 -7.18
CA ALA A 50 24.07 3.04 -7.70
C ALA A 50 24.05 2.74 -9.20
N ASP A 51 22.94 2.20 -9.74
CA ASP A 51 22.79 1.87 -11.15
C ASP A 51 21.36 2.05 -11.66
N ASN A 52 21.04 3.27 -12.11
CA ASN A 52 19.75 3.60 -12.71
C ASN A 52 19.55 2.96 -14.10
N SER A 53 20.59 2.37 -14.72
CA SER A 53 20.45 1.75 -16.05
C SER A 53 19.62 0.46 -16.01
N ILE A 54 19.51 -0.15 -14.83
CA ILE A 54 18.73 -1.39 -14.58
C ILE A 54 17.22 -1.18 -14.75
N VAL A 55 16.75 0.08 -14.63
CA VAL A 55 15.33 0.41 -14.81
C VAL A 55 14.87 0.10 -16.23
N GLY A 56 15.67 0.45 -17.25
CA GLY A 56 15.37 0.21 -18.66
C GLY A 56 13.90 0.47 -19.02
N ASP A 57 13.27 -0.51 -19.67
CA ASP A 57 11.83 -0.53 -20.01
C ASP A 57 10.99 -1.31 -18.98
N ARG A 58 11.53 -1.58 -17.79
CA ARG A 58 10.87 -2.39 -16.76
C ARG A 58 9.78 -1.60 -16.06
N LEU A 59 8.72 -2.29 -15.68
CA LEU A 59 7.67 -1.71 -14.85
C LEU A 59 8.15 -1.67 -13.40
N LEU A 60 8.28 -0.45 -12.86
CA LEU A 60 8.64 -0.24 -11.46
C LEU A 60 7.45 -0.49 -10.54
N CYS A 61 7.66 -1.31 -9.52
CA CYS A 61 6.68 -1.60 -8.46
C CYS A 61 7.28 -1.31 -7.08
N PRO A 62 7.29 -0.04 -6.63
CA PRO A 62 7.91 0.32 -5.38
C PRO A 62 7.07 -0.08 -4.16
N LEU A 63 7.73 -0.74 -3.20
CA LEU A 63 7.23 -1.05 -1.86
C LEU A 63 7.93 -0.23 -0.77
N THR A 64 8.50 0.92 -1.15
CA THR A 64 9.17 1.88 -0.26
C THR A 64 8.89 3.32 -0.70
N LEU A 65 8.96 4.27 0.25
CA LEU A 65 8.94 5.70 -0.01
C LEU A 65 10.34 6.27 -0.30
N ASP A 66 11.41 5.54 0.02
CA ASP A 66 12.79 6.01 -0.10
C ASP A 66 13.38 5.81 -1.48
N LEU A 67 12.63 6.26 -2.49
CA LEU A 67 13.06 6.15 -3.89
C LEU A 67 14.04 7.26 -4.30
N PRO A 68 14.95 6.96 -5.24
CA PRO A 68 15.76 8.00 -5.88
C PRO A 68 14.88 9.06 -6.56
N GLU A 69 15.21 10.34 -6.40
CA GLU A 69 14.44 11.42 -7.03
C GLU A 69 14.56 11.43 -8.56
N THR A 70 15.65 10.85 -9.10
CA THR A 70 15.93 10.76 -10.53
C THR A 70 15.17 9.63 -11.23
N LEU A 71 14.41 8.82 -10.48
CA LEU A 71 13.74 7.64 -11.02
C LEU A 71 12.53 8.05 -11.89
N PRO A 72 12.39 7.53 -13.11
CA PRO A 72 11.25 7.85 -13.99
C PRO A 72 10.01 7.05 -13.57
N LEU A 73 9.40 7.40 -12.43
CA LEU A 73 8.18 6.77 -11.94
C LEU A 73 6.94 7.55 -12.39
N THR A 74 5.96 6.87 -12.98
CA THR A 74 4.67 7.49 -13.37
C THR A 74 3.98 8.21 -12.22
N ALA A 75 4.10 7.68 -11.00
CA ALA A 75 3.53 8.23 -9.77
C ALA A 75 4.52 9.07 -8.94
N GLN A 76 5.63 9.56 -9.52
CA GLN A 76 6.71 10.22 -8.77
C GLN A 76 6.21 11.32 -7.84
N ALA A 77 5.35 12.22 -8.32
CA ALA A 77 4.81 13.32 -7.51
C ALA A 77 4.05 12.85 -6.27
N VAL A 78 3.33 11.72 -6.39
CA VAL A 78 2.59 11.13 -5.26
C VAL A 78 3.56 10.51 -4.26
N TYR A 79 4.55 9.75 -4.72
CA TYR A 79 5.58 9.18 -3.86
C TYR A 79 6.37 10.26 -3.12
N THR A 80 6.82 11.31 -3.81
CA THR A 80 7.50 12.47 -3.20
C THR A 80 6.62 13.11 -2.14
N THR A 81 5.33 13.36 -2.44
CA THR A 81 4.42 13.98 -1.47
C THR A 81 4.21 13.08 -0.24
N CYS A 82 4.02 11.77 -0.44
CA CYS A 82 3.84 10.80 0.63
C CYS A 82 5.10 10.63 1.51
N ARG A 83 6.29 10.80 0.93
CA ARG A 83 7.57 10.79 1.66
C ARG A 83 7.66 11.96 2.65
N HIS A 84 7.18 13.14 2.25
CA HIS A 84 7.16 14.34 3.10
C HIS A 84 5.92 14.39 4.01
N THR A 85 5.85 13.48 4.97
CA THR A 85 4.68 13.33 5.87
C THR A 85 4.30 14.61 6.61
N ASP A 86 5.27 15.40 7.07
CA ASP A 86 4.97 16.65 7.78
C ASP A 86 4.29 17.69 6.87
N ALA A 87 4.74 17.82 5.61
CA ALA A 87 4.10 18.70 4.65
C ALA A 87 2.67 18.24 4.32
N LEU A 88 2.47 16.91 4.18
CA LEU A 88 1.16 16.34 3.93
C LEU A 88 0.21 16.56 5.13
N ARG A 89 0.70 16.37 6.36
CA ARG A 89 -0.06 16.68 7.59
C ARG A 89 -0.43 18.16 7.65
N GLN A 90 0.50 19.06 7.37
CA GLN A 90 0.21 20.50 7.32
C GLN A 90 -0.88 20.81 6.30
N GLN A 91 -0.85 20.21 5.11
CA GLN A 91 -1.91 20.39 4.11
C GLN A 91 -3.28 19.95 4.64
N LEU A 92 -3.35 18.83 5.38
CA LEU A 92 -4.61 18.32 5.94
C LEU A 92 -5.13 19.20 7.08
N GLN A 93 -4.25 19.81 7.87
CA GLN A 93 -4.64 20.81 8.86
C GLN A 93 -5.29 22.04 8.21
N HIS A 94 -4.83 22.48 7.03
CA HIS A 94 -5.50 23.55 6.26
C HIS A 94 -6.87 23.15 5.71
N TRP A 95 -7.23 21.87 5.80
CA TRP A 95 -8.55 21.35 5.47
C TRP A 95 -9.41 21.05 6.70
N ASP A 96 -8.98 21.52 7.87
CA ASP A 96 -9.62 21.30 9.16
C ASP A 96 -9.64 19.82 9.62
N TYR A 97 -8.68 19.00 9.16
CA TYR A 97 -8.47 17.65 9.69
C TYR A 97 -7.41 17.63 10.79
N ALA A 98 -7.67 16.86 11.85
CA ALA A 98 -6.67 16.57 12.86
C ALA A 98 -5.57 15.65 12.29
N THR A 99 -4.36 15.78 12.82
CA THR A 99 -3.20 14.96 12.46
C THR A 99 -2.52 14.44 13.71
N GLY A 100 -2.06 13.19 13.69
CA GLY A 100 -1.46 12.57 14.86
C GLY A 100 -0.87 11.20 14.56
N VAL A 101 -0.46 10.49 15.61
CA VAL A 101 0.01 9.11 15.49
C VAL A 101 -1.17 8.20 15.20
N GLY A 102 -1.04 7.36 14.19
CA GLY A 102 -2.03 6.37 13.79
C GLY A 102 -1.57 4.95 14.07
N ASN A 103 -2.50 4.10 14.48
CA ASN A 103 -2.30 2.67 14.73
C ASN A 103 -3.27 1.79 13.90
N PHE A 104 -4.00 2.43 12.99
CA PHE A 104 -4.90 1.80 12.02
C PHE A 104 -4.52 2.21 10.61
N TRP A 105 -4.85 1.36 9.64
CA TRP A 105 -4.64 1.61 8.22
C TRP A 105 -5.93 1.32 7.47
N LEU A 106 -6.37 2.28 6.66
CA LEU A 106 -7.44 2.10 5.69
C LEU A 106 -6.82 1.74 4.34
N PRO A 107 -7.04 0.53 3.82
CA PRO A 107 -6.68 0.22 2.45
C PRO A 107 -7.71 0.83 1.49
N ILE A 108 -7.19 1.56 0.50
CA ILE A 108 -7.96 2.20 -0.57
C ILE A 108 -7.43 1.68 -1.89
N VAL A 109 -8.21 0.85 -2.56
CA VAL A 109 -7.91 0.38 -3.92
C VAL A 109 -8.48 1.39 -4.91
N LEU A 110 -7.63 2.31 -5.38
CA LEU A 110 -8.03 3.33 -6.33
C LEU A 110 -8.02 2.74 -7.74
N THR A 111 -9.19 2.67 -8.36
CA THR A 111 -9.36 2.25 -9.75
C THR A 111 -9.66 3.46 -10.65
N VAL A 112 -9.69 3.25 -11.96
CA VAL A 112 -10.17 4.26 -12.92
C VAL A 112 -11.63 4.67 -12.69
N LYS A 113 -12.43 3.83 -12.04
CA LYS A 113 -13.85 4.10 -11.72
C LYS A 113 -14.02 4.82 -10.37
N GLY A 114 -12.98 4.86 -9.54
CA GLY A 114 -13.02 5.42 -8.19
C GLY A 114 -12.42 4.49 -7.14
N PRO A 115 -12.38 4.96 -5.87
CA PRO A 115 -11.84 4.19 -4.76
C PRO A 115 -12.80 3.08 -4.33
N LEU A 116 -12.24 1.89 -4.11
CA LEU A 116 -12.85 0.79 -3.37
C LEU A 116 -12.15 0.72 -2.01
N TYR A 117 -12.93 0.63 -0.94
CA TYR A 117 -12.40 0.63 0.43
C TYR A 117 -12.42 -0.79 0.97
N ALA A 118 -11.27 -1.25 1.46
CA ALA A 118 -11.18 -2.50 2.21
C ALA A 118 -11.56 -2.29 3.67
N GLU A 119 -11.71 -3.40 4.40
CA GLU A 119 -11.78 -3.33 5.86
C GLU A 119 -10.44 -2.83 6.44
N VAL A 120 -10.55 -2.13 7.56
CA VAL A 120 -9.41 -1.50 8.23
C VAL A 120 -8.46 -2.58 8.78
N ILE A 121 -7.18 -2.25 8.77
CA ILE A 121 -6.10 -3.06 9.36
C ILE A 121 -5.66 -2.37 10.66
N GLY A 122 -5.42 -3.13 11.72
CA GLY A 122 -4.90 -2.64 12.99
C GLY A 122 -3.66 -3.39 13.44
N MET A 123 -2.95 -2.85 14.43
CA MET A 123 -1.94 -3.64 15.17
C MET A 123 -2.62 -4.53 16.19
N LYS A 124 -2.19 -5.79 16.27
CA LYS A 124 -2.68 -6.74 17.26
C LYS A 124 -2.15 -6.39 18.65
N ALA A 125 -3.05 -6.06 19.58
CA ALA A 125 -2.68 -5.61 20.93
C ALA A 125 -2.09 -6.73 21.83
N ASP A 126 -2.42 -8.00 21.56
CA ASP A 126 -2.27 -9.09 22.54
C ASP A 126 -0.96 -9.88 22.48
N ARG A 127 0.06 -9.44 21.74
CA ARG A 127 1.38 -10.07 21.84
C ARG A 127 2.20 -9.38 22.91
N VAL A 128 2.32 -10.07 24.06
CA VAL A 128 3.47 -9.91 24.95
C VAL A 128 4.71 -9.94 24.05
N PHE A 129 5.54 -8.90 24.11
CA PHE A 129 6.86 -8.87 23.47
C PHE A 129 7.69 -10.05 24.02
N THR A 130 7.48 -11.25 23.49
CA THR A 130 8.41 -12.35 23.70
C THR A 130 9.58 -12.08 22.79
N THR A 131 10.79 -12.25 23.31
CA THR A 131 12.08 -12.00 22.66
C THR A 131 12.30 -12.78 21.34
N SER A 132 11.31 -13.58 20.92
CA SER A 132 11.33 -14.50 19.79
C SER A 132 10.55 -14.02 18.55
N SER A 133 9.83 -12.89 18.58
CA SER A 133 9.27 -12.26 17.37
C SER A 133 9.16 -10.74 17.55
N PRO A 134 10.20 -9.97 17.16
CA PRO A 134 10.22 -8.51 17.31
C PRO A 134 9.41 -7.76 16.24
N GLU A 135 8.83 -8.45 15.26
CA GLU A 135 8.11 -7.80 14.16
C GLU A 135 6.64 -7.47 14.52
N PRO A 136 6.11 -6.33 14.05
CA PRO A 136 4.73 -5.92 14.31
C PRO A 136 3.75 -6.93 13.71
N CYS A 137 2.71 -7.28 14.47
CA CYS A 137 1.64 -8.17 14.02
C CYS A 137 0.41 -7.35 13.66
N TYR A 138 -0.06 -7.49 12.43
CA TYR A 138 -1.23 -6.80 11.90
C TYR A 138 -2.44 -7.73 11.85
N GLU A 139 -3.64 -7.18 11.99
CA GLU A 139 -4.88 -7.91 11.86
C GLU A 139 -5.90 -7.16 10.98
N GLN A 140 -6.68 -7.93 10.24
CA GLN A 140 -7.76 -7.48 9.38
C GLN A 140 -8.88 -8.55 9.44
N PRO A 141 -10.16 -8.19 9.53
CA PRO A 141 -10.70 -6.83 9.59
C PRO A 141 -10.72 -6.24 11.01
N ILE A 142 -10.45 -4.94 11.12
CA ILE A 142 -10.88 -4.10 12.25
C ILE A 142 -12.23 -3.49 11.88
N HIS A 143 -13.27 -3.90 12.58
CA HIS A 143 -14.61 -3.40 12.34
C HIS A 143 -14.77 -1.98 12.88
N LEU A 144 -15.12 -1.04 12.01
CA LEU A 144 -15.52 0.31 12.35
C LEU A 144 -17.03 0.49 12.20
N SER A 145 -17.61 1.35 13.03
CA SER A 145 -19.00 1.79 12.82
C SER A 145 -19.13 2.64 11.56
N ASP A 146 -20.33 2.72 10.98
CA ASP A 146 -20.57 3.56 9.79
C ASP A 146 -20.28 5.05 10.06
N VAL A 147 -20.52 5.51 11.29
CA VAL A 147 -20.20 6.87 11.74
C VAL A 147 -18.69 7.14 11.67
N GLN A 148 -17.85 6.14 11.95
CA GLN A 148 -16.40 6.24 11.82
C GLN A 148 -15.93 6.08 10.37
N ARG A 149 -16.58 5.20 9.59
CA ARG A 149 -16.20 4.93 8.19
C ARG A 149 -16.44 6.12 7.27
N GLN A 150 -17.58 6.80 7.38
CA GLN A 150 -17.93 7.92 6.51
C GLN A 150 -16.87 9.05 6.46
N PRO A 151 -16.44 9.64 7.60
CA PRO A 151 -15.41 10.68 7.57
C PRO A 151 -14.06 10.16 7.06
N LEU A 152 -13.74 8.89 7.36
CA LEU A 152 -12.52 8.24 6.91
C LEU A 152 -12.50 8.07 5.37
N TYR A 153 -13.61 7.63 4.77
CA TYR A 153 -13.74 7.50 3.32
C TYR A 153 -13.73 8.86 2.63
N ALA A 154 -14.42 9.85 3.20
CA ALA A 154 -14.42 11.21 2.69
C ALA A 154 -13.01 11.82 2.68
N LEU A 155 -12.24 11.65 3.77
CA LEU A 155 -10.84 12.07 3.85
C LEU A 155 -9.99 11.37 2.79
N GLY A 156 -10.05 10.03 2.71
CA GLY A 156 -9.29 9.26 1.73
C GLY A 156 -9.59 9.68 0.30
N GLN A 157 -10.87 9.91 -0.04
CA GLN A 157 -11.27 10.37 -1.37
C GLN A 157 -10.74 11.78 -1.67
N ARG A 158 -10.87 12.72 -0.72
CA ARG A 158 -10.40 14.10 -0.88
C ARG A 158 -8.89 14.15 -1.06
N LEU A 159 -8.16 13.41 -0.24
CA LEU A 159 -6.71 13.30 -0.27
C LEU A 159 -6.21 12.75 -1.61
N LEU A 160 -6.73 11.59 -2.05
CA LEU A 160 -6.29 10.99 -3.31
C LEU A 160 -6.64 11.87 -4.52
N ARG A 161 -7.79 12.56 -4.50
CA ARG A 161 -8.15 13.54 -5.54
C ARG A 161 -7.20 14.73 -5.57
N SER A 162 -6.81 15.30 -4.43
CA SER A 162 -5.88 16.45 -4.42
C SER A 162 -4.51 16.08 -4.96
N LEU A 163 -4.06 14.85 -4.72
CA LEU A 163 -2.79 14.33 -5.20
C LEU A 163 -2.83 13.93 -6.68
N LYS A 164 -4.01 13.95 -7.32
CA LYS A 164 -4.23 13.36 -8.65
C LYS A 164 -3.68 11.93 -8.72
N ALA A 165 -3.94 11.17 -7.66
CA ALA A 165 -3.41 9.85 -7.44
C ALA A 165 -3.76 8.90 -8.61
N PRO A 166 -2.80 8.21 -9.23
CA PRO A 166 -3.08 7.22 -10.27
C PRO A 166 -3.68 5.94 -9.66
N PRO A 167 -4.28 5.05 -10.47
CA PRO A 167 -4.76 3.76 -10.00
C PRO A 167 -3.66 2.95 -9.31
N ALA A 168 -3.90 2.58 -8.05
CA ALA A 168 -3.01 1.79 -7.21
C ALA A 168 -3.74 1.44 -5.89
N VAL A 169 -3.12 0.58 -5.09
CA VAL A 169 -3.47 0.46 -3.67
C VAL A 169 -2.74 1.51 -2.86
N TYR A 170 -3.51 2.22 -2.03
CA TYR A 170 -3.03 3.19 -1.05
C TYR A 170 -3.35 2.69 0.35
N LEU A 171 -2.42 2.84 1.29
CA LEU A 171 -2.69 2.65 2.72
C LEU A 171 -2.67 4.00 3.42
N MET A 172 -3.84 4.45 3.89
CA MET A 172 -3.94 5.65 4.71
C MET A 172 -3.88 5.26 6.19
N GLN A 173 -2.80 5.66 6.86
CA GLN A 173 -2.63 5.47 8.29
C GLN A 173 -3.36 6.55 9.07
N PHE A 174 -4.10 6.14 10.10
CA PHE A 174 -4.93 7.03 10.91
C PHE A 174 -5.05 6.53 12.36
N GLY A 175 -5.54 7.42 13.22
CA GLY A 175 -5.85 7.15 14.62
C GLY A 175 -7.08 7.93 15.07
N TRP A 176 -7.39 7.84 16.36
CA TRP A 176 -8.47 8.59 17.00
C TRP A 176 -7.92 9.35 18.19
N GLN A 177 -8.25 10.63 18.30
CA GLN A 177 -7.95 11.47 19.46
C GLN A 177 -9.22 12.20 19.87
N ASP A 178 -9.70 11.99 21.10
CA ASP A 178 -10.93 12.60 21.61
C ASP A 178 -12.13 12.42 20.64
N ASP A 179 -12.29 11.21 20.12
CA ASP A 179 -13.27 10.80 19.08
C ASP A 179 -13.13 11.50 17.71
N ALA A 180 -12.12 12.35 17.51
CA ALA A 180 -11.79 12.93 16.22
C ALA A 180 -10.84 12.02 15.43
N LEU A 181 -11.14 11.87 14.13
CA LEU A 181 -10.26 11.17 13.18
C LEU A 181 -8.95 11.96 13.00
N CYS A 182 -7.81 11.31 13.24
CA CYS A 182 -6.49 11.88 13.02
C CYS A 182 -5.79 11.20 11.84
N PHE A 183 -5.34 11.98 10.87
CA PHE A 183 -4.46 11.48 9.81
C PHE A 183 -3.01 11.37 10.30
N ASP A 184 -2.35 10.28 9.94
CA ASP A 184 -0.91 10.09 10.18
C ASP A 184 -0.12 10.25 8.88
N ARG A 185 -0.30 9.32 7.95
CA ARG A 185 0.52 9.15 6.75
C ARG A 185 -0.27 8.47 5.63
N LEU A 186 0.19 8.64 4.40
CA LEU A 186 -0.28 7.89 3.23
C LEU A 186 0.87 7.11 2.61
N PHE A 187 0.64 5.84 2.28
CA PHE A 187 1.54 5.02 1.47
C PHE A 187 0.90 4.77 0.09
N PRO A 188 1.60 5.06 -1.03
CA PRO A 188 1.09 4.80 -2.38
C PRO A 188 1.35 3.36 -2.86
N PHE A 189 1.40 2.41 -1.93
CA PHE A 189 1.62 0.98 -2.17
C PHE A 189 1.11 0.16 -0.97
N PRO A 190 0.93 -1.17 -1.11
CA PRO A 190 0.60 -2.07 0.01
C PRO A 190 1.81 -2.22 0.94
N ALA A 191 1.97 -1.28 1.88
CA ALA A 191 3.04 -1.33 2.88
C ALA A 191 2.86 -2.48 3.89
N ALA A 192 3.77 -2.61 4.85
CA ALA A 192 3.81 -3.70 5.84
C ALA A 192 2.45 -4.16 6.39
N PRO A 193 1.50 -3.28 6.78
CA PRO A 193 0.19 -3.72 7.27
C PRO A 193 -0.61 -4.57 6.27
N ALA A 194 -0.41 -4.38 4.96
CA ALA A 194 -1.15 -5.11 3.92
C ALA A 194 -0.93 -6.62 3.95
N VAL A 195 0.11 -7.14 4.62
CA VAL A 195 0.28 -8.59 4.83
C VAL A 195 -0.89 -9.21 5.59
N ALA A 196 -1.65 -8.42 6.37
CA ALA A 196 -2.87 -8.87 7.04
C ALA A 196 -4.00 -9.25 6.06
N SER A 197 -3.93 -8.81 4.80
CA SER A 197 -4.91 -9.20 3.78
C SER A 197 -4.68 -10.61 3.21
N LEU A 198 -3.48 -11.16 3.39
CA LEU A 198 -3.11 -12.48 2.88
C LEU A 198 -3.96 -13.56 3.55
N ASN A 199 -4.64 -14.37 2.74
CA ASN A 199 -5.58 -15.42 3.18
C ASN A 199 -6.83 -14.93 3.94
N VAL A 200 -7.09 -13.62 3.96
CA VAL A 200 -8.29 -13.01 4.59
C VAL A 200 -9.23 -12.43 3.53
N GLN A 201 -8.66 -11.84 2.47
CA GLN A 201 -9.40 -11.22 1.38
C GLN A 201 -8.96 -11.80 0.04
N ALA A 202 -9.88 -11.91 -0.92
CA ALA A 202 -9.57 -12.29 -2.29
C ALA A 202 -10.21 -11.28 -3.29
N PRO A 203 -9.44 -10.67 -4.20
CA PRO A 203 -7.97 -10.64 -4.23
C PRO A 203 -7.38 -9.93 -3.00
N ASP A 204 -6.19 -10.35 -2.56
CA ASP A 204 -5.44 -9.63 -1.51
C ASP A 204 -4.96 -8.25 -2.00
N LEU A 205 -4.41 -7.42 -1.11
CA LEU A 205 -4.02 -6.05 -1.44
C LEU A 205 -2.83 -5.98 -2.42
N PHE A 206 -1.97 -6.98 -2.49
CA PHE A 206 -0.87 -7.02 -3.45
C PHE A 206 -1.37 -7.37 -4.85
N ALA A 207 -2.29 -8.34 -4.94
CA ALA A 207 -3.01 -8.65 -6.17
C ALA A 207 -3.85 -7.46 -6.68
N CYS A 208 -4.54 -6.77 -5.77
CA CYS A 208 -5.26 -5.53 -6.11
C CYS A 208 -4.32 -4.45 -6.68
N HIS A 209 -3.16 -4.26 -6.05
CA HIS A 209 -2.18 -3.26 -6.47
C HIS A 209 -1.67 -3.59 -7.89
N TRP A 210 -1.30 -4.84 -8.13
CA TRP A 210 -0.85 -5.30 -9.43
C TRP A 210 -1.90 -5.15 -10.53
N SER A 211 -3.16 -5.53 -10.25
CA SER A 211 -4.28 -5.30 -11.16
C SER A 211 -4.48 -3.82 -11.49
N CYS A 212 -4.32 -2.92 -10.51
CA CYS A 212 -4.42 -1.48 -10.75
C CYS A 212 -3.28 -0.97 -11.65
N LEU A 213 -2.03 -1.38 -11.39
CA LEU A 213 -0.87 -0.97 -12.19
C LEU A 213 -0.95 -1.45 -13.64
N THR A 214 -1.56 -2.60 -13.87
CA THR A 214 -1.75 -3.18 -15.21
C THR A 214 -3.06 -2.78 -15.89
N GLY A 215 -3.88 -1.93 -15.23
CA GLY A 215 -5.16 -1.45 -15.77
C GLY A 215 -6.24 -2.53 -15.89
N LYS A 216 -6.09 -3.65 -15.18
CA LYS A 216 -7.06 -4.74 -15.17
C LYS A 216 -8.28 -4.38 -14.32
N SER A 217 -9.44 -4.91 -14.73
CA SER A 217 -10.66 -4.76 -13.94
C SER A 217 -10.61 -5.66 -12.71
N LEU A 218 -10.87 -5.08 -11.54
CA LEU A 218 -11.12 -5.85 -10.34
C LEU A 218 -12.56 -6.38 -10.41
N PHE A 219 -12.71 -7.69 -10.51
CA PHE A 219 -14.00 -8.38 -10.37
C PHE A 219 -14.12 -8.85 -8.92
N ASP A 220 -15.23 -8.51 -8.26
CA ASP A 220 -15.63 -8.92 -6.90
C ASP A 220 -14.57 -8.77 -5.80
N PHE A 221 -14.59 -7.61 -5.13
CA PHE A 221 -13.87 -7.37 -3.88
C PHE A 221 -14.61 -8.07 -2.73
N ALA A 222 -14.27 -9.33 -2.44
CA ALA A 222 -14.93 -10.14 -1.41
C ALA A 222 -13.96 -10.50 -0.28
N ILE A 223 -14.40 -10.28 0.97
CA ILE A 223 -13.73 -10.83 2.15
C ILE A 223 -14.12 -12.30 2.22
N GLY A 224 -13.14 -13.20 2.29
CA GLY A 224 -13.42 -14.61 2.44
C GLY A 224 -13.97 -14.88 3.83
N CYS A 225 -15.21 -15.33 3.94
CA CYS A 225 -15.63 -16.08 5.12
C CYS A 225 -14.86 -17.41 5.07
N LEU A 226 -13.86 -17.57 5.93
CA LEU A 226 -13.26 -18.89 6.18
C LEU A 226 -14.38 -19.82 6.69
N SER A 227 -14.79 -20.78 5.86
CA SER A 227 -15.69 -21.88 6.21
C SER A 227 -14.92 -23.01 6.89
#